data_AF-A0A132AIH6-F1
#
_entry.id   AF-A0A132AIH6-F1
#
_cell.length_a   1.000
_cell.length_b   1.000
_cell.length_c   1.000
_cell.angle_alpha   90.00
_cell.angle_beta   90.00
_cell.angle_gamma   90.00
#
_symmetry.space_group_name_H-M   'P 1'
#
loop_
_entity.id
_entity.type
_entity.pdbx_description
1 polymer ?
#
loop_
_entity_poly.entity_id
_entity_poly.type
_entity_poly.pdbx_seq_one_letter_code
_entity_poly.pdbx_strand_id
1 'polypeptide(L)'
;MEDRVQTLRLKGNQYFSSADYRKAIECYSDAMKIDSLNAILYSNRALAYIKLQKYLEAKNDCDKAIQLDDRQEKAYFRRGIALKELKQYKSSLNDFQQALSIDPKNQSARKELIDLEKFLAATKSITIEPIQKSEELRSNLPLETIRLSSQESRINPISDDLSKRIDSLMFQKYGEKQNIQNFVQFEKTWRELSNHDLKRKFLENINLQCYASIFNYPIGPQILYEIIDVLNQSEKLELVFEILIEMTKVPRFDLNILLLSAEEKKSK
;
A
#
# COMPACT_ATOMS: atom_id res chain seq x y z
N MET A 1 -1.19 -41.70 4.33
CA MET A 1 -0.72 -40.29 4.33
C MET A 1 -1.83 -39.35 4.77
N GLU A 2 -3.04 -39.49 4.23
CA GLU A 2 -4.24 -38.70 4.64
C GLU A 2 -4.53 -38.74 6.14
N ASP A 3 -4.40 -39.91 6.78
CA ASP A 3 -4.65 -40.05 8.22
C ASP A 3 -3.73 -39.17 9.09
N ARG A 4 -2.47 -39.00 8.66
CA ARG A 4 -1.50 -38.13 9.35
C ARG A 4 -1.80 -36.65 9.14
N VAL A 5 -2.19 -36.25 7.93
CA VAL A 5 -2.64 -34.88 7.62
C VAL A 5 -3.85 -34.52 8.48
N GLN A 6 -4.81 -35.45 8.55
CA GLN A 6 -6.04 -35.27 9.33
C GLN A 6 -5.74 -35.15 10.82
N THR A 7 -4.84 -35.99 11.36
CA THR A 7 -4.41 -35.94 12.75
C THR A 7 -3.76 -34.60 13.10
N LEU A 8 -2.84 -34.11 12.27
CA LEU A 8 -2.20 -32.82 12.46
C LEU A 8 -3.19 -31.66 12.36
N ARG A 9 -4.13 -31.72 11.40
CA ARG A 9 -5.22 -30.73 11.27
C ARG A 9 -6.08 -30.69 12.53
N LEU A 10 -6.49 -31.85 13.05
CA LEU A 10 -7.30 -31.93 14.27
C LEU A 10 -6.53 -31.42 15.50
N LYS A 11 -5.25 -31.75 15.61
CA LYS A 11 -4.38 -31.21 16.67
C LYS A 11 -4.23 -29.69 16.56
N GLY A 12 -4.07 -29.15 15.35
CA GLY A 12 -4.07 -27.71 15.10
C GLY A 12 -5.38 -27.04 15.52
N ASN A 13 -6.52 -27.67 15.23
CA ASN A 13 -7.83 -27.19 15.68
C ASN A 13 -7.95 -27.20 17.21
N GLN A 14 -7.41 -28.21 17.90
CA GLN A 14 -7.39 -28.26 19.36
C GLN A 14 -6.58 -27.11 19.96
N TYR A 15 -5.35 -26.88 19.47
CA TYR A 15 -4.55 -25.73 19.90
C TYR A 15 -5.24 -24.39 19.61
N PHE A 16 -5.91 -24.29 18.46
CA PHE A 16 -6.68 -23.10 18.12
C PHE A 16 -7.81 -22.85 19.12
N SER A 17 -8.57 -23.90 19.48
CA SER A 17 -9.64 -23.81 20.48
C SER A 17 -9.12 -23.47 21.88
N SER A 18 -7.89 -23.87 22.21
CA SER A 18 -7.19 -23.47 23.44
C SER A 18 -6.49 -22.11 23.35
N ALA A 19 -6.74 -21.33 22.29
CA ALA A 19 -6.10 -20.04 21.99
C ALA A 19 -4.57 -20.07 21.84
N ASP A 20 -3.96 -21.25 21.69
CA ASP A 20 -2.54 -21.41 21.36
C ASP A 20 -2.36 -21.35 19.83
N TYR A 21 -2.51 -20.14 19.29
CA TYR A 21 -2.50 -19.92 17.84
C TYR A 21 -1.15 -20.23 17.19
N ARG A 22 -0.03 -20.10 17.93
CA ARG A 22 1.31 -20.41 17.42
C ARG A 22 1.47 -21.91 17.18
N LYS A 23 1.09 -22.74 18.15
CA LYS A 23 1.12 -24.20 17.95
C LYS A 23 0.09 -24.67 16.93
N ALA A 24 -1.05 -23.98 16.80
CA ALA A 24 -2.01 -24.25 15.73
C ALA A 24 -1.36 -24.04 14.34
N ILE A 25 -0.64 -22.93 14.15
CA ILE A 25 0.10 -22.61 12.92
C ILE A 25 1.16 -23.67 12.61
N GLU A 26 1.92 -24.11 13.61
CA GLU A 26 2.91 -25.18 13.45
C GLU A 26 2.26 -26.47 12.97
N CYS A 27 1.17 -26.91 13.62
CA CYS A 27 0.44 -28.13 13.23
C CYS A 27 -0.10 -28.05 11.80
N TYR A 28 -0.70 -26.93 11.41
CA TYR A 28 -1.16 -26.76 10.03
C TYR A 28 0.00 -26.73 9.05
N SER A 29 1.11 -26.06 9.38
CA SER A 29 2.30 -26.00 8.53
C SER A 29 2.93 -27.37 8.33
N ASP A 30 2.98 -28.19 9.38
CA ASP A 30 3.44 -29.57 9.29
C ASP A 30 2.49 -30.45 8.49
N ALA A 31 1.18 -30.25 8.60
CA ALA A 31 0.20 -30.93 7.75
C ALA A 31 0.40 -30.56 6.26
N MET A 32 0.74 -29.31 5.97
CA MET A 32 0.98 -28.80 4.60
C MET A 32 2.28 -29.31 3.98
N LYS A 33 3.28 -29.69 4.78
CA LYS A 33 4.46 -30.40 4.28
C LYS A 33 4.12 -31.78 3.71
N ILE A 34 3.01 -32.36 4.15
CA ILE A 34 2.53 -33.68 3.70
C ILE A 34 1.50 -33.51 2.57
N ASP A 35 0.60 -32.54 2.69
CA ASP A 35 -0.43 -32.23 1.68
C ASP A 35 -0.49 -30.71 1.43
N SER A 36 0.29 -30.26 0.45
CA SER A 36 0.38 -28.85 0.08
C SER A 36 -0.77 -28.38 -0.83
N LEU A 37 -1.68 -29.27 -1.23
CA LEU A 37 -2.82 -28.93 -2.10
C LEU A 37 -4.12 -28.81 -1.29
N ASN A 38 -4.06 -28.95 0.03
CA ASN A 38 -5.21 -28.86 0.90
C ASN A 38 -5.61 -27.41 1.22
N ALA A 39 -6.59 -26.89 0.48
CA ALA A 39 -7.11 -25.53 0.70
C ALA A 39 -7.57 -25.27 2.15
N ILE A 40 -8.08 -26.30 2.86
CA ILE A 40 -8.58 -26.16 4.23
C ILE A 40 -7.44 -25.86 5.21
N LEU A 41 -6.25 -26.42 5.01
CA LEU A 41 -5.09 -26.18 5.88
C LEU A 41 -4.64 -24.72 5.80
N TYR A 42 -4.50 -24.19 4.58
CA TYR A 42 -4.20 -22.77 4.35
C TYR A 42 -5.23 -21.87 5.02
N SER A 43 -6.51 -22.14 4.80
CA SER A 43 -7.59 -21.36 5.40
C SER A 43 -7.53 -21.40 6.93
N ASN A 44 -7.34 -22.57 7.54
CA ASN A 44 -7.26 -22.71 9.01
C ASN A 44 -6.04 -22.00 9.60
N ARG A 45 -4.91 -22.04 8.90
CA ARG A 45 -3.71 -21.29 9.30
C ARG A 45 -3.91 -19.78 9.16
N ALA A 46 -4.60 -19.33 8.12
CA ALA A 46 -4.97 -17.92 7.97
C ALA A 46 -5.81 -17.41 9.15
N LEU A 47 -6.76 -18.21 9.64
CA LEU A 47 -7.53 -17.83 10.82
C LEU A 47 -6.66 -17.68 12.07
N ALA A 48 -5.68 -18.56 12.27
CA ALA A 48 -4.72 -18.44 13.36
C ALA A 48 -3.84 -17.19 13.22
N TYR A 49 -3.43 -16.83 11.99
CA TYR A 49 -2.73 -15.57 11.73
C TYR A 49 -3.59 -14.33 12.02
N ILE A 50 -4.88 -14.34 11.67
CA ILE A 50 -5.82 -13.25 12.02
C ILE A 50 -5.88 -13.08 13.54
N LYS A 51 -5.96 -14.17 14.30
CA LYS A 51 -5.96 -14.11 15.78
C LYS A 51 -4.67 -13.56 16.38
N LEU A 52 -3.56 -13.65 15.65
CA LEU A 52 -2.28 -13.04 15.99
C LEU A 52 -2.05 -11.67 15.35
N GLN A 53 -3.05 -11.08 14.69
CA GLN A 53 -2.96 -9.80 13.97
C GLN A 53 -1.92 -9.78 12.84
N LYS A 54 -1.59 -10.96 12.31
CA LYS A 54 -0.67 -11.17 11.19
C LYS A 54 -1.44 -11.17 9.87
N TYR A 55 -1.98 -10.00 9.52
CA TYR A 55 -2.97 -9.89 8.45
C TYR A 55 -2.39 -10.13 7.05
N LEU A 56 -1.12 -9.81 6.82
CA LEU A 56 -0.48 -10.06 5.53
C LEU A 56 -0.28 -11.56 5.28
N GLU A 57 0.20 -12.28 6.29
CA GLU A 57 0.34 -13.74 6.24
C GLU A 57 -1.03 -14.42 6.10
N ALA A 58 -2.05 -13.95 6.82
CA ALA A 58 -3.41 -14.44 6.68
C ALA A 58 -3.96 -14.25 5.25
N LYS A 59 -3.72 -13.07 4.67
CA LYS A 59 -4.12 -12.78 3.28
C LYS A 59 -3.45 -13.75 2.31
N ASN A 60 -2.13 -13.95 2.42
CA ASN A 60 -1.38 -14.83 1.53
C ASN A 60 -1.86 -16.29 1.63
N ASP A 61 -2.15 -16.77 2.84
CA ASP A 61 -2.72 -18.10 3.03
C ASP A 61 -4.12 -18.21 2.43
N CYS A 62 -4.97 -17.19 2.58
CA CYS A 62 -6.29 -17.21 1.95
C CYS A 62 -6.21 -17.13 0.43
N ASP A 63 -5.28 -16.34 -0.13
CA ASP A 63 -5.02 -16.29 -1.57
C ASP A 63 -4.67 -17.70 -2.10
N LYS A 64 -3.82 -18.42 -1.36
CA LYS A 64 -3.46 -19.79 -1.74
C LYS A 64 -4.62 -20.78 -1.57
N ALA A 65 -5.43 -20.65 -0.51
CA ALA A 65 -6.63 -21.45 -0.33
C ALA A 65 -7.63 -21.27 -1.49
N ILE A 66 -7.87 -20.03 -1.93
CA ILE A 66 -8.76 -19.69 -3.05
C ILE A 66 -8.21 -20.19 -4.38
N GLN A 67 -6.89 -20.13 -4.59
CA GLN A 67 -6.26 -20.73 -5.79
C GLN A 67 -6.45 -22.25 -5.86
N LEU A 68 -6.52 -22.92 -4.72
CA LEU A 68 -6.69 -24.38 -4.63
C LEU A 68 -8.17 -24.78 -4.69
N ASP A 69 -9.06 -23.97 -4.10
CA ASP A 69 -10.50 -24.17 -4.07
C ASP A 69 -11.22 -22.81 -4.09
N ASP A 70 -11.68 -22.42 -5.29
CA ASP A 70 -12.38 -21.16 -5.54
C ASP A 70 -13.82 -21.14 -5.01
N ARG A 71 -14.32 -22.26 -4.48
CA ARG A 71 -15.61 -22.37 -3.81
C ARG A 71 -15.49 -22.42 -2.30
N GLN A 72 -14.29 -22.17 -1.77
CA GLN A 72 -14.10 -22.16 -0.32
C GLN A 72 -14.53 -20.83 0.30
N GLU A 73 -15.80 -20.74 0.69
CA GLU A 73 -16.41 -19.61 1.38
C GLU A 73 -15.53 -19.06 2.52
N LYS A 74 -15.04 -19.93 3.42
CA LYS A 74 -14.24 -19.53 4.58
C LYS A 74 -12.96 -18.80 4.21
N ALA A 75 -12.35 -19.13 3.06
CA ALA A 75 -11.15 -18.46 2.61
C ALA A 75 -11.44 -17.02 2.16
N TYR A 76 -12.52 -16.79 1.42
CA TYR A 76 -12.99 -15.45 1.08
C TYR A 76 -13.34 -14.64 2.32
N PHE A 77 -14.12 -15.20 3.26
CA PHE A 77 -14.48 -14.50 4.49
C PHE A 77 -13.25 -14.10 5.31
N ARG A 78 -12.28 -15.02 5.49
CA ARG A 78 -11.05 -14.75 6.23
C ARG A 78 -10.15 -13.74 5.51
N ARG A 79 -10.05 -13.80 4.18
CA ARG A 79 -9.32 -12.80 3.39
C ARG A 79 -9.97 -11.43 3.51
N GLY A 80 -11.30 -11.36 3.46
CA GLY A 80 -12.08 -10.15 3.69
C GLY A 80 -11.77 -9.49 5.03
N ILE A 81 -11.70 -10.27 6.12
CA ILE A 81 -11.26 -9.77 7.44
C ILE A 81 -9.84 -9.23 7.38
N ALA A 82 -8.89 -10.01 6.85
CA ALA A 82 -7.49 -9.60 6.78
C ALA A 82 -7.31 -8.30 5.95
N LEU A 83 -8.01 -8.18 4.82
CA LEU A 83 -8.01 -7.00 3.97
C LEU A 83 -8.63 -5.77 4.66
N LYS A 84 -9.69 -5.97 5.44
CA LYS A 84 -10.32 -4.89 6.25
C LYS A 84 -9.30 -4.30 7.22
N GLU A 85 -8.57 -5.14 7.95
CA GLU A 85 -7.55 -4.73 8.91
C GLU A 85 -6.33 -4.09 8.22
N LEU A 86 -6.01 -4.52 7.00
CA LEU A 86 -5.02 -3.88 6.12
C LEU A 86 -5.54 -2.60 5.44
N LYS A 87 -6.74 -2.12 5.79
CA LYS A 87 -7.40 -0.93 5.21
C LYS A 87 -7.67 -1.02 3.70
N GLN A 88 -7.68 -2.22 3.14
CA GLN A 88 -8.02 -2.51 1.74
C GLN A 88 -9.53 -2.73 1.60
N TYR A 89 -10.32 -1.71 1.94
CA TYR A 89 -11.76 -1.84 2.14
C TYR A 89 -12.55 -2.26 0.90
N LYS A 90 -12.16 -1.81 -0.30
CA LYS A 90 -12.83 -2.21 -1.56
C LYS A 90 -12.67 -3.71 -1.82
N SER A 91 -11.44 -4.21 -1.70
CA SER A 91 -11.15 -5.63 -1.88
C SER A 91 -11.82 -6.48 -0.79
N SER A 92 -11.87 -5.98 0.45
CA SER A 92 -12.57 -6.61 1.56
C SER A 92 -14.08 -6.76 1.28
N LEU A 93 -14.74 -5.72 0.77
CA LEU A 93 -16.16 -5.79 0.37
C LEU A 93 -16.41 -6.87 -0.67
N ASN A 94 -15.58 -6.92 -1.71
CA ASN A 94 -15.70 -7.92 -2.77
C ASN A 94 -15.58 -9.35 -2.21
N ASP A 95 -14.65 -9.57 -1.28
CA ASP A 95 -14.48 -10.87 -0.64
C ASP A 95 -15.67 -11.26 0.26
N PHE A 96 -16.26 -10.32 1.00
CA PHE A 96 -17.47 -10.62 1.75
C PHE A 96 -18.67 -10.91 0.84
N GLN A 97 -18.79 -10.20 -0.29
CA GLN A 97 -19.80 -10.48 -1.31
C GLN A 97 -19.61 -11.88 -1.92
N GLN A 98 -18.36 -12.26 -2.21
CA GLN A 98 -18.05 -13.58 -2.74
C GLN A 98 -18.27 -14.70 -1.71
N ALA A 99 -17.97 -14.46 -0.43
CA ALA A 99 -18.31 -15.40 0.63
C ALA A 99 -19.84 -15.62 0.70
N LEU A 100 -20.64 -14.56 0.58
CA LEU A 100 -22.10 -14.63 0.57
C LEU A 100 -22.69 -15.21 -0.72
N SER A 101 -22.01 -15.09 -1.86
CA SER A 101 -22.44 -15.73 -3.10
C SER A 101 -22.28 -17.25 -3.03
N ILE A 102 -21.27 -17.72 -2.29
CA ILE A 102 -21.02 -19.15 -2.03
C ILE A 102 -21.92 -19.68 -0.91
N ASP A 103 -21.97 -19.00 0.24
CA ASP A 103 -22.89 -19.32 1.35
C ASP A 103 -23.72 -18.08 1.76
N PRO A 104 -24.94 -17.94 1.22
CA PRO A 104 -25.84 -16.85 1.59
C PRO A 104 -26.26 -16.84 3.07
N LYS A 105 -26.04 -17.95 3.80
CA LYS A 105 -26.41 -18.08 5.22
C LYS A 105 -25.30 -17.61 6.17
N ASN A 106 -24.13 -17.21 5.67
CA ASN A 106 -23.07 -16.68 6.52
C ASN A 106 -23.45 -15.29 7.09
N GLN A 107 -24.05 -15.30 8.28
CA GLN A 107 -24.45 -14.10 8.99
C GLN A 107 -23.26 -13.20 9.37
N SER A 108 -22.09 -13.79 9.64
CA SER A 108 -20.88 -13.03 9.95
C SER A 108 -20.38 -12.24 8.74
N ALA A 109 -20.33 -12.86 7.55
CA ALA A 109 -19.98 -12.17 6.32
C ALA A 109 -20.97 -11.04 6.00
N ARG A 110 -22.26 -11.28 6.18
CA ARG A 110 -23.30 -10.26 5.98
C ARG A 110 -23.14 -9.08 6.93
N LYS A 111 -22.87 -9.35 8.21
CA LYS A 111 -22.64 -8.31 9.21
C LYS A 111 -21.41 -7.46 8.85
N GLU A 112 -20.29 -8.11 8.56
CA GLU A 112 -19.04 -7.44 8.20
C GLU A 112 -19.19 -6.57 6.94
N LEU A 113 -19.92 -7.08 5.94
CA LEU A 113 -20.23 -6.33 4.71
C LEU A 113 -21.02 -5.05 5.03
N ILE A 114 -22.12 -5.17 5.79
CA ILE A 114 -22.98 -4.01 6.14
C ILE A 114 -22.20 -3.00 6.98
N ASP A 115 -21.42 -3.46 7.96
CA ASP A 115 -20.63 -2.60 8.83
C ASP A 115 -19.56 -1.84 8.02
N LEU A 116 -18.93 -2.52 7.05
CA LEU A 116 -17.94 -1.91 6.18
C LEU A 116 -18.56 -0.92 5.17
N GLU A 117 -19.73 -1.23 4.62
CA GLU A 117 -20.49 -0.29 3.75
C GLU A 117 -20.87 0.98 4.51
N LYS A 118 -21.36 0.85 5.75
CA LYS A 118 -21.68 1.99 6.61
C LYS A 118 -20.45 2.81 6.94
N PHE A 119 -19.34 2.16 7.30
CA PHE A 119 -18.08 2.84 7.56
C PHE A 119 -17.64 3.65 6.33
N LEU A 120 -17.68 3.05 5.14
CA LEU A 120 -17.30 3.73 3.91
C LEU A 120 -18.25 4.87 3.55
N ALA A 121 -19.56 4.69 3.73
CA ALA A 121 -20.54 5.76 3.55
C ALA A 121 -20.26 6.93 4.50
N ALA A 122 -20.02 6.68 5.78
CA ALA A 122 -19.67 7.71 6.75
C ALA A 122 -18.36 8.42 6.38
N THR A 123 -17.32 7.69 5.96
CA THR A 123 -16.06 8.31 5.52
C THR A 123 -16.22 9.17 4.26
N LYS A 124 -17.12 8.80 3.33
CA LYS A 124 -17.48 9.62 2.17
C LYS A 124 -18.22 10.88 2.58
N SER A 125 -19.12 10.81 3.56
CA SER A 125 -19.82 11.99 4.10
C SER A 125 -18.92 12.94 4.88
N ILE A 126 -17.79 12.45 5.43
CA ILE A 126 -16.77 13.25 6.13
C ILE A 126 -15.74 13.82 5.15
N THR A 127 -15.61 13.26 3.93
CA THR A 127 -14.86 13.91 2.86
C THR A 127 -15.70 15.08 2.36
N ILE A 128 -15.39 16.26 2.88
CA ILE A 128 -15.93 17.55 2.43
C ILE A 128 -15.94 17.53 0.90
N GLU A 129 -17.13 17.61 0.30
CA GLU A 129 -17.26 17.92 -1.12
C GLU A 129 -16.38 19.15 -1.41
N PRO A 130 -15.53 19.16 -2.45
CA PRO A 130 -14.90 20.41 -2.86
C PRO A 130 -16.03 21.41 -3.05
N ILE A 131 -15.97 22.55 -2.34
CA ILE A 131 -17.02 23.56 -2.27
C ILE A 131 -17.52 23.91 -3.68
N GLN A 132 -18.58 23.24 -4.14
CA GLN A 132 -19.29 23.59 -5.39
C GLN A 132 -20.30 24.73 -5.16
N LYS A 133 -20.40 25.25 -3.94
CA LYS A 133 -21.27 26.40 -3.62
C LYS A 133 -20.65 27.78 -3.90
N SER A 134 -19.64 27.85 -4.78
CA SER A 134 -19.06 29.13 -5.20
C SER A 134 -19.66 29.71 -6.49
N GLU A 135 -20.53 28.96 -7.20
CA GLU A 135 -21.19 29.46 -8.42
C GLU A 135 -22.47 30.28 -8.13
N GLU A 136 -23.24 29.97 -7.08
CA GLU A 136 -24.42 30.77 -6.70
C GLU A 136 -24.08 32.13 -6.09
N LEU A 137 -22.86 32.32 -5.57
CA LEU A 137 -22.41 33.61 -5.03
C LEU A 137 -21.81 34.54 -6.10
N ARG A 138 -21.50 34.01 -7.30
CA ARG A 138 -20.93 34.80 -8.40
C ARG A 138 -21.96 35.55 -9.24
N SER A 139 -23.25 35.22 -9.13
CA SER A 139 -24.28 35.84 -9.97
C SER A 139 -24.76 37.21 -9.47
N ASN A 140 -24.38 37.64 -8.25
CA ASN A 140 -24.99 38.80 -7.59
C ASN A 140 -24.07 40.00 -7.33
N LEU A 141 -22.92 40.12 -8.03
CA LEU A 141 -22.18 41.39 -8.05
C LEU A 141 -22.20 42.03 -9.45
N PRO A 142 -22.59 43.31 -9.60
CA PRO A 142 -22.61 43.97 -10.90
C PRO A 142 -21.19 44.16 -11.41
N LEU A 143 -20.95 43.74 -12.65
CA LEU A 143 -19.71 43.96 -13.38
C LEU A 143 -19.65 45.42 -13.85
N GLU A 144 -18.91 46.27 -13.14
CA GLU A 144 -18.49 47.56 -13.69
C GLU A 144 -17.22 47.34 -14.53
N THR A 145 -17.40 47.49 -15.84
CA THR A 145 -16.37 47.33 -16.86
C THR A 145 -15.30 48.42 -16.77
N ILE A 146 -14.04 48.04 -16.59
CA ILE A 146 -12.90 48.91 -16.94
C ILE A 146 -12.25 48.35 -18.21
N ARG A 147 -12.25 49.21 -19.24
CA ARG A 147 -11.79 48.97 -20.61
C ARG A 147 -10.33 48.53 -20.67
N LEU A 148 -10.10 47.41 -21.38
CA LEU A 148 -8.79 47.05 -21.92
C LEU A 148 -8.57 47.81 -23.23
N SER A 149 -7.51 48.62 -23.28
CA SER A 149 -6.86 48.96 -24.54
C SER A 149 -5.66 48.05 -24.71
N SER A 150 -5.58 47.51 -25.91
CA SER A 150 -4.70 46.48 -26.44
C SER A 150 -3.21 46.79 -26.34
N GLN A 151 -2.43 45.85 -25.81
CA GLN A 151 -1.20 45.37 -26.43
C GLN A 151 -0.80 44.00 -25.85
N GLU A 152 -0.53 43.07 -26.76
CA GLU A 152 -0.29 41.64 -26.50
C GLU A 152 0.99 41.36 -25.70
N SER A 153 1.01 40.16 -25.11
CA SER A 153 2.14 39.38 -24.59
C SER A 153 2.54 39.59 -23.11
N ARG A 154 2.07 38.66 -22.26
CA ARG A 154 2.90 37.78 -21.41
C ARG A 154 1.99 36.91 -20.54
N ILE A 155 2.08 35.61 -20.74
CA ILE A 155 1.54 34.60 -19.82
C ILE A 155 2.29 34.81 -18.49
N ASN A 156 1.61 35.27 -17.45
CA ASN A 156 2.19 35.38 -16.12
C ASN A 156 2.37 33.97 -15.52
N PRO A 157 3.47 33.73 -14.78
CA PRO A 157 3.72 32.44 -14.15
C PRO A 157 2.65 32.18 -13.07
N ILE A 158 2.31 30.90 -12.87
CA ILE A 158 1.56 30.43 -11.70
C ILE A 158 2.14 31.16 -10.48
N SER A 159 1.30 31.92 -9.77
CA SER A 159 1.80 32.81 -8.72
C SER A 159 2.62 32.00 -7.73
N ASP A 160 3.83 32.46 -7.42
CA ASP A 160 4.76 31.90 -6.45
C ASP A 160 4.06 31.49 -5.13
N ASP A 161 2.96 32.17 -4.80
CA ASP A 161 2.13 31.91 -3.63
C ASP A 161 1.45 30.53 -3.66
N LEU A 162 0.95 30.08 -4.82
CA LEU A 162 0.33 28.76 -4.95
C LEU A 162 1.37 27.64 -4.87
N SER A 163 2.53 27.82 -5.51
CA SER A 163 3.63 26.87 -5.43
C SER A 163 4.13 26.73 -4.00
N LYS A 164 4.40 27.85 -3.32
CA LYS A 164 4.84 27.86 -1.91
C LYS A 164 3.81 27.22 -0.97
N ARG A 165 2.52 27.36 -1.26
CA ARG A 165 1.44 26.78 -0.46
C ARG A 165 1.31 25.27 -0.69
N ILE A 166 1.49 24.80 -1.92
CA ILE A 166 1.60 23.36 -2.23
C ILE A 166 2.84 22.78 -1.55
N ASP A 167 3.99 23.46 -1.65
CA ASP A 167 5.24 23.02 -1.02
C ASP A 167 5.12 22.94 0.51
N SER A 168 4.43 23.91 1.13
CA SER A 168 4.14 23.91 2.58
C SER A 168 3.22 22.75 3.00
N LEU A 169 2.16 22.47 2.24
CA LEU A 169 1.27 21.33 2.48
C LEU A 169 1.97 19.99 2.28
N MET A 170 2.83 19.89 1.27
CA MET A 170 3.61 18.68 1.00
C MET A 170 4.70 18.50 2.06
N PHE A 171 5.33 19.58 2.54
CA PHE A 171 6.26 19.52 3.67
C PHE A 171 5.57 19.07 4.96
N GLN A 172 4.34 19.51 5.22
CA GLN A 172 3.55 19.04 6.36
C GLN A 172 3.17 17.55 6.23
N LYS A 173 2.87 17.08 5.02
CA LYS A 173 2.52 15.68 4.74
C LYS A 173 3.73 14.73 4.80
N TYR A 174 4.91 15.18 4.39
CA TYR A 174 6.11 14.34 4.23
C TYR A 174 7.25 14.64 5.21
N GLY A 175 7.09 15.63 6.09
CA GLY A 175 8.05 16.00 7.14
C GLY A 175 8.07 15.05 8.35
N GLU A 176 7.05 14.20 8.50
CA GLU A 176 6.98 13.17 9.54
C GLU A 176 7.65 11.86 9.07
N LYS A 177 8.13 11.02 9.99
CA LYS A 177 8.70 9.70 9.68
C LYS A 177 7.71 8.90 8.83
N GLN A 178 8.12 8.52 7.63
CA GLN A 178 7.24 7.86 6.67
C GLN A 178 7.25 6.34 6.89
N ASN A 179 6.05 5.76 7.04
CA ASN A 179 5.87 4.31 7.09
C ASN A 179 5.64 3.76 5.67
N ILE A 180 6.70 3.79 4.86
CA ILE A 180 6.71 3.22 3.50
C ILE A 180 7.16 1.76 3.59
N GLN A 181 6.29 0.83 3.19
CA GLN A 181 6.55 -0.61 3.39
C GLN A 181 6.95 -1.34 2.10
N ASN A 182 6.67 -0.76 0.93
CA ASN A 182 6.93 -1.40 -0.37
C ASN A 182 7.20 -0.39 -1.49
N PHE A 183 7.76 -0.87 -2.60
CA PHE A 183 8.12 -0.08 -3.78
C PHE A 183 6.96 0.70 -4.37
N VAL A 184 5.76 0.11 -4.44
CA VAL A 184 4.60 0.74 -5.10
C VAL A 184 4.16 1.99 -4.35
N GLN A 185 4.17 1.95 -3.02
CA GLN A 185 3.88 3.10 -2.17
C GLN A 185 4.98 4.16 -2.32
N PHE A 186 6.25 3.74 -2.35
CA PHE A 186 7.39 4.61 -2.59
C PHE A 186 7.26 5.34 -3.93
N GLU A 187 7.09 4.60 -5.03
CA GLU A 187 7.03 5.15 -6.39
C GLU A 187 5.85 6.12 -6.57
N LYS A 188 4.68 5.77 -6.03
CA LYS A 188 3.52 6.66 -6.07
C LYS A 188 3.82 7.98 -5.38
N THR A 189 4.34 7.93 -4.15
CA THR A 189 4.71 9.15 -3.42
C THR A 189 5.81 9.92 -4.14
N TRP A 190 6.83 9.23 -4.64
CA TRP A 190 7.96 9.82 -5.38
C TRP A 190 7.49 10.63 -6.60
N ARG A 191 6.52 10.12 -7.36
CA ARG A 191 5.95 10.80 -8.54
C ARG A 191 5.05 11.98 -8.17
N GLU A 192 4.46 11.99 -6.98
CA GLU A 192 3.65 13.11 -6.48
C GLU A 192 4.52 14.30 -6.02
N LEU A 193 5.82 14.10 -5.81
CA LEU A 193 6.74 15.14 -5.36
C LEU A 193 7.24 15.96 -6.56
N SER A 194 6.96 17.26 -6.53
CA SER A 194 7.26 18.23 -7.59
C SER A 194 8.71 18.70 -7.60
N ASN A 195 9.38 18.76 -6.44
CA ASN A 195 10.71 19.36 -6.27
C ASN A 195 11.73 18.38 -5.64
N HIS A 196 12.99 18.50 -6.06
CA HIS A 196 14.15 17.77 -5.54
C HIS A 196 14.33 17.93 -4.02
N ASP A 197 14.05 19.11 -3.45
CA ASP A 197 14.15 19.33 -2.00
C ASP A 197 13.14 18.48 -1.21
N LEU A 198 11.92 18.33 -1.71
CA LEU A 198 10.90 17.50 -1.09
C LEU A 198 11.20 16.02 -1.26
N LYS A 199 11.70 15.62 -2.45
CA LYS A 199 12.19 14.26 -2.71
C LYS A 199 13.33 13.88 -1.76
N ARG A 200 14.24 14.80 -1.48
CA ARG A 200 15.34 14.60 -0.51
C ARG A 200 14.80 14.35 0.88
N LYS A 201 13.98 15.27 1.40
CA LYS A 201 13.39 15.14 2.75
C LYS A 201 12.54 13.88 2.89
N PHE A 202 11.84 13.49 1.83
CA PHE A 202 11.11 12.24 1.78
C PHE A 202 12.03 11.04 1.97
N LEU A 203 13.17 10.97 1.27
CA LEU A 203 14.18 9.91 1.49
C LEU A 203 14.71 9.94 2.93
N GLU A 204 15.05 11.12 3.45
CA GLU A 204 15.58 11.25 4.81
C GLU A 204 14.61 10.77 5.91
N ASN A 205 13.32 10.83 5.64
CA ASN A 205 12.27 10.44 6.59
C ASN A 205 11.80 8.99 6.47
N ILE A 206 12.32 8.22 5.50
CA ILE A 206 12.07 6.78 5.41
C ILE A 206 12.97 6.06 6.41
N ASN A 207 12.42 5.10 7.14
CA ASN A 207 13.21 4.25 8.03
C ASN A 207 14.22 3.42 7.20
N LEU A 208 15.51 3.47 7.54
CA LEU A 208 16.59 2.72 6.88
C LEU A 208 16.26 1.24 6.68
N GLN A 209 15.63 0.60 7.66
CA GLN A 209 15.28 -0.83 7.59
C GLN A 209 14.26 -1.15 6.49
N CYS A 210 13.53 -0.16 6.00
CA CYS A 210 12.56 -0.30 4.93
C CYS A 210 13.19 -0.19 3.54
N TYR A 211 14.41 0.35 3.39
CA TYR A 211 15.05 0.51 2.08
C TYR A 211 15.26 -0.84 1.38
N ALA A 212 15.70 -1.85 2.12
CA ALA A 212 15.85 -3.21 1.60
C ALA A 212 14.52 -3.76 1.05
N SER A 213 13.39 -3.55 1.76
CA SER A 213 12.09 -4.06 1.33
C SER A 213 11.44 -3.22 0.23
N ILE A 214 11.67 -1.91 0.24
CA ILE A 214 11.20 -0.97 -0.77
C ILE A 214 11.89 -1.27 -2.09
N PHE A 215 13.21 -1.46 -2.08
CA PHE A 215 13.97 -1.61 -3.32
C PHE A 215 14.18 -3.06 -3.75
N ASN A 216 13.65 -4.06 -3.03
CA ASN A 216 13.64 -5.46 -3.48
C ASN A 216 12.83 -5.72 -4.78
N TYR A 217 12.20 -4.69 -5.37
CA TYR A 217 11.53 -4.74 -6.66
C TYR A 217 12.34 -4.00 -7.73
N PRO A 218 12.25 -4.42 -9.02
CA PRO A 218 12.96 -3.76 -10.10
C PRO A 218 12.58 -2.27 -10.21
N ILE A 219 13.54 -1.39 -9.95
CA ILE A 219 13.40 0.05 -10.14
C ILE A 219 13.60 0.35 -11.63
N GLY A 220 12.74 1.19 -12.21
CA GLY A 220 12.96 1.70 -13.57
C GLY A 220 14.18 2.63 -13.63
N PRO A 221 14.92 2.68 -14.76
CA PRO A 221 16.17 3.44 -14.88
C PRO A 221 15.99 4.95 -14.63
N GLN A 222 14.83 5.51 -15.01
CA GLN A 222 14.53 6.94 -14.80
C GLN A 222 14.35 7.30 -13.32
N ILE A 223 13.61 6.48 -12.56
CA ILE A 223 13.41 6.70 -11.12
C ILE A 223 14.74 6.53 -10.38
N LEU A 224 15.53 5.53 -10.78
CA LEU A 224 16.85 5.31 -10.23
C LEU A 224 17.75 6.53 -10.42
N TYR A 225 17.79 7.09 -11.64
CA TYR A 225 18.56 8.30 -11.93
C TYR A 225 18.11 9.49 -11.07
N GLU A 226 16.81 9.75 -11.00
CA GLU A 226 16.28 10.85 -10.17
C GLU A 226 16.63 10.69 -8.68
N ILE A 227 16.60 9.46 -8.15
CA ILE A 227 17.00 9.20 -6.76
C ILE A 227 18.48 9.53 -6.58
N ILE A 228 19.34 9.08 -7.49
CA ILE A 228 20.78 9.34 -7.43
C ILE A 228 21.08 10.84 -7.52
N ASP A 229 20.43 11.56 -8.44
CA ASP A 229 20.60 13.01 -8.61
C ASP A 229 20.17 13.78 -7.36
N VAL A 230 19.02 13.41 -6.77
CA VAL A 230 18.53 14.01 -5.51
C VAL A 230 19.48 13.71 -4.34
N LEU A 231 20.04 12.50 -4.27
CA LEU A 231 21.01 12.11 -3.25
C LEU A 231 22.37 12.81 -3.43
N ASN A 232 22.82 13.02 -4.66
CA ASN A 232 24.09 13.71 -4.96
C ASN A 232 24.08 15.17 -4.48
N GLN A 233 22.90 15.79 -4.43
CA GLN A 233 22.72 17.15 -3.94
C GLN A 233 22.56 17.23 -2.41
N SER A 234 22.61 16.09 -1.69
CA SER A 234 22.41 16.03 -0.24
C SER A 234 23.71 16.27 0.55
N GLU A 235 23.60 17.04 1.64
CA GLU A 235 24.72 17.34 2.54
C GLU A 235 24.99 16.21 3.57
N LYS A 236 24.08 15.24 3.69
CA LYS A 236 24.17 14.14 4.68
C LYS A 236 24.80 12.88 4.08
N LEU A 237 26.11 12.92 3.88
CA LEU A 237 26.89 11.87 3.20
C LEU A 237 26.75 10.47 3.83
N GLU A 238 26.61 10.35 5.15
CA GLU A 238 26.46 9.06 5.85
C GLU A 238 25.16 8.35 5.46
N LEU A 239 24.04 9.09 5.48
CA LEU A 239 22.73 8.56 5.11
C LEU A 239 22.63 8.24 3.62
N VAL A 240 23.26 9.06 2.77
CA VAL A 240 23.39 8.78 1.33
C VAL A 240 24.10 7.45 1.12
N PHE A 241 25.21 7.22 1.83
CA PHE A 241 25.99 5.99 1.70
C PHE A 241 25.19 4.75 2.10
N GLU A 242 24.43 4.81 3.21
CA GLU A 242 23.57 3.71 3.66
C GLU A 242 22.44 3.40 2.68
N ILE A 243 21.79 4.44 2.12
CA ILE A 243 20.75 4.28 1.11
C ILE A 243 21.33 3.61 -0.15
N LEU A 244 22.49 4.06 -0.61
CA LEU A 244 23.16 3.48 -1.77
C LEU A 244 23.55 2.02 -1.53
N ILE A 245 24.05 1.66 -0.35
CA ILE A 245 24.34 0.26 0.01
C ILE A 245 23.07 -0.59 -0.10
N GLU A 246 21.93 -0.14 0.43
CA GLU A 246 20.68 -0.89 0.31
C GLU A 246 20.22 -1.00 -1.15
N MET A 247 20.48 0.00 -1.98
CA MET A 247 20.19 -0.05 -3.42
C MET A 247 21.10 -1.02 -4.18
N THR A 248 22.34 -1.26 -3.72
CA THR A 248 23.21 -2.30 -4.34
C THR A 248 22.70 -3.72 -4.12
N LYS A 249 21.86 -3.95 -3.11
CA LYS A 249 21.28 -5.27 -2.81
C LYS A 249 20.12 -5.64 -3.74
N VAL A 250 19.74 -4.73 -4.64
CA VAL A 250 18.58 -4.88 -5.53
C VAL A 250 18.94 -5.74 -6.74
N PRO A 251 18.16 -6.80 -7.05
CA PRO A 251 18.35 -7.56 -8.28
C PRO A 251 18.23 -6.64 -9.50
N ARG A 252 19.26 -6.65 -10.37
CA ARG A 252 19.39 -5.80 -11.59
C ARG A 252 19.83 -4.35 -11.36
N PHE A 253 20.28 -3.98 -10.15
CA PHE A 253 20.93 -2.68 -9.93
C PHE A 253 22.09 -2.46 -10.91
N ASP A 254 22.96 -3.46 -11.08
CA ASP A 254 24.08 -3.41 -12.02
C ASP A 254 23.64 -3.23 -13.48
N LEU A 255 22.53 -3.87 -13.88
CA LEU A 255 21.96 -3.74 -15.22
C LEU A 255 21.37 -2.34 -15.44
N ASN A 256 20.71 -1.78 -14.43
CA ASN A 256 20.17 -0.43 -14.50
C ASN A 256 21.28 0.62 -14.52
N ILE A 257 22.39 0.42 -13.78
CA ILE A 257 23.60 1.24 -13.90
C ILE A 257 24.21 1.14 -15.31
N LEU A 258 24.25 -0.06 -15.89
CA LEU A 258 24.72 -0.25 -17.26
C LEU A 258 23.86 0.53 -18.28
N LEU A 259 22.55 0.63 -18.05
CA LEU A 259 21.58 1.34 -18.89
C LEU A 259 21.57 2.87 -18.70
N LEU A 260 22.25 3.42 -17.68
CA LEU A 260 22.42 4.86 -17.55
C LEU A 260 23.24 5.43 -18.73
N SER A 261 22.84 6.61 -19.20
CA SER A 261 23.51 7.33 -20.28
C SER A 261 24.93 7.77 -19.87
N ALA A 262 25.77 8.07 -20.86
CA ALA A 262 27.13 8.52 -20.60
C ALA A 262 27.21 9.87 -19.86
N GLU A 263 26.15 10.68 -19.93
CA GLU A 263 26.01 11.97 -19.22
C GLU A 263 25.61 11.72 -17.76
N GLU A 264 24.69 10.80 -17.52
CA GLU A 264 24.24 10.39 -16.18
C GLU A 264 25.36 9.70 -15.39
N LYS A 265 26.24 8.95 -16.07
CA LYS A 265 27.46 8.34 -15.48
C LYS A 265 28.58 9.35 -15.19
N LYS A 266 28.49 10.57 -15.75
CA LYS A 266 29.51 11.63 -15.64
C LYS A 266 29.12 12.77 -14.71
N SER A 267 27.98 12.66 -14.01
CA SER A 267 27.55 13.70 -13.06
C SER A 267 28.68 13.96 -12.06
N LYS A 268 29.15 15.21 -12.04
CA LYS A 268 30.29 15.69 -11.25
C LYS A 268 29.91 15.94 -9.80
#